data_AF-A0A1V4XXL0-F1
#
_entry.id   AF-A0A1V4XXL0-F1
#
_cell.length_a   1.000
_cell.length_b   1.000
_cell.length_c   1.000
_cell.angle_alpha   90.00
_cell.angle_beta   90.00
_cell.angle_gamma   90.00
#
_symmetry.space_group_name_H-M   'P 1'
#
loop_
_entity.id
_entity.type
_entity.pdbx_description
1 polymer ?
#
loop_
_entity_poly.entity_id
_entity_poly.type
_entity_poly.pdbx_seq_one_letter_code
_entity_poly.pdbx_strand_id
1 'polypeptide(L)'
;MAKENQGSIATRGEQLLEDQIDLSREAELEASIQRLEELNSALKSLLRHRDQDRRDVEERFLSNVKELVLPYIQKLKETELVGMQATYVEIAESNLNDIMSPFLQKITSRYRNFTPKEIQVASLIKEGRRTKEIAQILGISKSAIDLHRNSIRNKLGLINKKTNLRSYLMSLF
;
A
#
# COMPACT_ATOMS: atom_id res chain seq x y z
N MET A 1 42.36 -65.51 -13.94
CA MET A 1 41.25 -65.63 -12.98
C MET A 1 41.34 -64.69 -11.77
N ALA A 2 42.48 -64.50 -11.08
CA ALA A 2 42.53 -63.60 -9.90
C ALA A 2 42.42 -62.09 -10.21
N LYS A 3 42.89 -61.62 -11.38
CA LYS A 3 42.87 -60.19 -11.77
C LYS A 3 41.50 -59.69 -12.25
N GLU A 4 40.66 -60.54 -12.85
CA GLU A 4 39.30 -60.15 -13.29
C GLU A 4 38.33 -59.98 -12.10
N ASN A 5 38.52 -60.74 -11.02
CA ASN A 5 37.67 -60.65 -9.83
C ASN A 5 37.96 -59.38 -9.00
N GLN A 6 39.22 -58.90 -8.98
CA GLN A 6 39.59 -57.66 -8.29
C GLN A 6 39.08 -56.40 -9.01
N GLY A 7 39.05 -56.39 -10.35
CA GLY A 7 38.47 -55.29 -11.12
C GLY A 7 36.96 -55.16 -10.93
N SER A 8 36.23 -56.27 -10.89
CA SER A 8 34.77 -56.28 -10.67
C SER A 8 34.36 -55.80 -9.26
N ILE A 9 35.17 -56.11 -8.24
CA ILE A 9 34.92 -55.65 -6.86
C ILE A 9 35.20 -54.14 -6.72
N ALA A 10 36.24 -53.63 -7.38
CA ALA A 10 36.55 -52.20 -7.36
C ALA A 10 35.46 -51.35 -8.05
N THR A 11 34.99 -51.76 -9.23
CA THR A 11 33.90 -51.08 -9.96
C THR A 11 32.59 -51.09 -9.17
N ARG A 12 32.30 -52.18 -8.46
CA ARG A 12 31.10 -52.27 -7.60
C ARG A 12 31.21 -51.40 -6.34
N GLY A 13 32.42 -51.22 -5.80
CA GLY A 13 32.67 -50.29 -4.70
C GLY A 13 32.50 -48.82 -5.11
N GLU A 14 32.99 -48.45 -6.31
CA GLU A 14 32.80 -47.11 -6.88
C GLU A 14 31.32 -46.80 -7.14
N GLN A 15 30.56 -47.75 -7.71
CA GLN A 15 29.11 -47.57 -7.91
C GLN A 15 28.34 -47.41 -6.60
N LEU A 16 28.68 -48.17 -5.56
CA LEU A 16 28.03 -48.02 -4.25
C LEU A 16 28.33 -46.67 -3.60
N LEU A 17 29.53 -46.13 -3.79
CA LEU A 17 29.91 -44.80 -3.31
C LEU A 17 29.18 -43.70 -4.09
N GLU A 18 29.03 -43.85 -5.41
CA GLU A 18 28.30 -42.91 -6.26
C GLU A 18 26.80 -42.90 -5.92
N ASP A 19 26.18 -44.07 -5.78
CA ASP A 19 24.79 -44.22 -5.33
C ASP A 19 24.56 -43.58 -3.95
N GLN A 20 25.52 -43.72 -3.02
CA GLN A 20 25.43 -43.14 -1.68
C GLN A 20 25.58 -41.62 -1.67
N ILE A 21 26.43 -41.07 -2.56
CA ILE A 21 26.56 -39.62 -2.76
C ILE A 21 25.28 -39.04 -3.35
N ASP A 22 24.68 -39.72 -4.33
CA ASP A 22 23.44 -39.26 -4.96
C ASP A 22 22.26 -39.31 -3.99
N LEU A 23 22.11 -40.39 -3.21
CA LEU A 23 21.11 -40.45 -2.13
C LEU A 23 21.31 -39.32 -1.10
N SER A 24 22.55 -39.01 -0.73
CA SER A 24 22.85 -37.93 0.22
C SER A 24 22.46 -36.57 -0.35
N ARG A 25 22.74 -36.32 -1.63
CA ARG A 25 22.36 -35.08 -2.32
C ARG A 25 20.84 -34.95 -2.45
N GLU A 26 20.16 -36.04 -2.74
CA GLU A 26 18.71 -36.08 -2.87
C GLU A 26 18.04 -35.77 -1.53
N ALA A 27 18.54 -36.35 -0.43
CA ALA A 27 18.09 -36.02 0.93
C ALA A 27 18.37 -34.55 1.33
N GLU A 28 19.53 -34.00 0.96
CA GLU A 28 19.85 -32.58 1.20
C GLU A 28 18.95 -31.63 0.39
N LEU A 29 18.61 -32.01 -0.84
CA LEU A 29 17.68 -31.27 -1.69
C LEU A 29 16.27 -31.29 -1.12
N GLU A 30 15.77 -32.45 -0.68
CA GLU A 30 14.46 -32.57 -0.02
C GLU A 30 14.39 -31.73 1.25
N ALA A 31 15.42 -31.81 2.11
CA ALA A 31 15.50 -31.00 3.32
C ALA A 31 15.52 -29.49 3.00
N SER A 32 16.21 -29.10 1.92
CA SER A 32 16.25 -27.70 1.46
C SER A 32 14.90 -27.23 0.93
N ILE A 33 14.18 -28.08 0.17
CA ILE A 33 12.83 -27.80 -0.33
C ILE A 33 11.87 -27.61 0.85
N GLN A 34 11.88 -28.52 1.81
CA GLN A 34 11.02 -28.44 2.99
C GLN A 34 11.29 -27.16 3.79
N ARG A 35 12.56 -26.79 3.98
CA ARG A 35 12.94 -25.54 4.66
C ARG A 35 12.46 -24.31 3.90
N LEU A 36 12.52 -24.31 2.57
CA LEU A 36 11.99 -23.21 1.75
C LEU A 36 10.47 -23.10 1.84
N GLU A 37 9.76 -24.23 1.88
CA GLU A 37 8.30 -24.26 2.06
C GLU A 37 7.87 -23.72 3.42
N GLU A 38 8.58 -24.09 4.49
CA GLU A 38 8.36 -23.57 5.84
C GLU A 38 8.61 -22.07 5.91
N LEU A 39 9.73 -21.58 5.37
CA LEU A 39 10.07 -20.16 5.32
C LEU A 39 9.03 -19.36 4.52
N ASN A 40 8.57 -19.89 3.39
CA ASN A 40 7.56 -19.24 2.56
C ASN A 40 6.20 -19.18 3.29
N SER A 41 5.85 -20.23 4.02
CA SER A 41 4.64 -20.27 4.86
C SER A 41 4.71 -19.27 6.01
N ALA A 42 5.85 -19.19 6.70
CA ALA A 42 6.10 -18.20 7.75
C ALA A 42 6.01 -16.77 7.20
N LEU A 43 6.64 -16.50 6.05
CA LEU A 43 6.59 -15.18 5.41
C LEU A 43 5.16 -14.79 5.02
N LYS A 44 4.39 -15.71 4.43
CA LYS A 44 2.97 -15.49 4.11
C LYS A 44 2.14 -15.21 5.37
N SER A 45 2.44 -15.90 6.48
CA SER A 45 1.78 -15.64 7.76
C SER A 45 2.10 -14.24 8.29
N LEU A 46 3.37 -13.85 8.29
CA LEU A 46 3.80 -12.51 8.72
C LEU A 46 3.19 -11.40 7.87
N LEU A 47 3.12 -11.56 6.55
CA LEU A 47 2.46 -10.60 5.66
C LEU A 47 0.97 -10.43 5.99
N ARG A 48 0.26 -11.55 6.24
CA ARG A 48 -1.15 -11.52 6.64
C ARG A 48 -1.34 -10.85 7.99
N HIS A 49 -0.47 -11.12 8.96
CA HIS A 49 -0.51 -10.47 10.27
C HIS A 49 -0.29 -8.96 10.15
N ARG A 50 0.73 -8.54 9.39
CA ARG A 50 1.00 -7.12 9.16
C ARG A 50 -0.20 -6.41 8.54
N ASP A 51 -0.85 -7.04 7.57
CA ASP A 51 -2.01 -6.46 6.90
C ASP A 51 -3.25 -6.46 7.83
N GLN A 52 -3.36 -7.41 8.76
CA GLN A 52 -4.38 -7.39 9.81
C GLN A 52 -4.16 -6.27 10.82
N ASP A 53 -2.95 -6.18 11.40
CA ASP A 53 -2.63 -5.15 12.40
C ASP A 53 -2.86 -3.74 11.83
N ARG A 54 -2.52 -3.54 10.55
CA ARG A 54 -2.76 -2.29 9.84
C ARG A 54 -4.26 -1.97 9.73
N ARG A 55 -5.10 -2.97 9.43
CA ARG A 55 -6.56 -2.81 9.36
C ARG A 55 -7.15 -2.51 10.74
N ASP A 56 -6.68 -3.18 11.78
CA ASP A 56 -7.18 -2.98 13.14
C ASP A 56 -6.89 -1.57 13.64
N VAL A 57 -5.69 -1.04 13.36
CA VAL A 57 -5.34 0.36 13.68
C VAL A 57 -6.20 1.34 12.88
N GLU A 58 -6.43 1.09 11.59
CA GLU A 58 -7.28 1.91 10.73
C GLU A 58 -8.74 1.94 11.23
N GLU A 59 -9.30 0.79 11.59
CA GLU A 59 -10.67 0.66 12.09
C GLU A 59 -10.84 1.37 13.43
N ARG A 60 -9.90 1.17 14.38
CA ARG A 60 -9.88 1.88 15.66
C ARG A 60 -9.81 3.39 15.49
N PHE A 61 -8.95 3.87 14.59
CA PHE A 61 -8.85 5.29 14.29
C PHE A 61 -10.17 5.85 13.77
N LEU A 62 -10.80 5.19 12.79
CA LEU A 62 -12.08 5.62 12.23
C LEU A 62 -13.19 5.64 13.29
N SER A 63 -13.28 4.61 14.13
CA SER A 63 -14.24 4.55 15.24
C SER A 63 -14.04 5.72 16.19
N ASN A 64 -12.80 5.93 16.65
CA ASN A 64 -12.48 7.01 17.58
C ASN A 64 -12.82 8.39 17.03
N VAL A 65 -12.54 8.65 15.74
CA VAL A 65 -12.88 9.95 15.14
C VAL A 65 -14.40 10.13 15.05
N LYS A 66 -15.14 9.09 14.61
CA LYS A 66 -16.61 9.15 14.49
C LYS A 66 -17.32 9.27 15.83
N GLU A 67 -16.81 8.63 16.87
CA GLU A 67 -17.46 8.55 18.18
C GLU A 67 -16.99 9.64 19.15
N LEU A 68 -15.75 10.11 19.04
CA LEU A 68 -15.14 11.02 20.02
C LEU A 68 -14.85 12.41 19.49
N VAL A 69 -14.77 12.61 18.17
CA VAL A 69 -14.42 13.91 17.57
C VAL A 69 -15.61 14.53 16.82
N LEU A 70 -16.18 13.81 15.85
CA LEU A 70 -17.30 14.33 15.04
C LEU A 70 -18.51 14.82 15.85
N PRO A 71 -18.93 14.17 16.96
CA PRO A 71 -20.09 14.65 17.71
C PRO A 71 -19.90 16.05 18.27
N TYR A 72 -18.66 16.44 18.62
CA TYR A 72 -18.38 17.77 19.12
C TYR A 72 -18.26 18.81 18.01
N ILE A 73 -17.74 18.43 16.84
CA ILE A 73 -17.79 19.29 15.63
C ILE A 73 -19.26 19.57 15.27
N GLN A 74 -20.12 18.55 15.30
CA GLN A 74 -21.53 18.70 15.01
C GLN A 74 -22.23 19.59 16.06
N LYS A 75 -21.99 19.36 17.35
CA LYS A 75 -22.50 20.24 18.43
C LYS A 75 -22.03 21.69 18.27
N LEU A 76 -20.77 21.92 17.85
CA LEU A 76 -20.26 23.27 17.59
C LEU A 76 -20.99 23.95 16.43
N LYS A 77 -21.31 23.22 15.36
CA LYS A 77 -22.10 23.75 14.23
C LYS A 77 -23.53 24.10 14.60
N GLU A 78 -24.07 23.50 15.66
CA GLU A 78 -25.39 23.82 16.21
C GLU A 78 -25.37 25.06 17.12
N THR A 79 -24.19 25.58 17.48
CA THR A 79 -24.06 26.86 18.20
C THR A 79 -24.06 28.06 17.26
N GLU A 80 -24.25 29.27 17.79
CA GLU A 80 -24.07 30.51 17.02
C GLU A 80 -22.57 30.75 16.73
N LEU A 81 -22.09 30.25 15.59
CA LEU A 81 -20.75 30.52 15.09
C LEU A 81 -20.72 31.86 14.33
N VAL A 82 -19.81 32.77 14.71
CA VAL A 82 -19.74 34.11 14.12
C VAL A 82 -18.45 34.29 13.31
N GLY A 83 -18.60 34.82 12.09
CA GLY A 83 -17.47 35.19 11.21
C GLY A 83 -16.55 34.00 10.90
N MET A 84 -15.26 34.16 11.19
CA MET A 84 -14.21 33.17 10.87
C MET A 84 -14.37 31.83 11.61
N GLN A 85 -15.14 31.78 12.69
CA GLN A 85 -15.36 30.56 13.47
C GLN A 85 -16.07 29.48 12.64
N ALA A 86 -17.12 29.86 11.91
CA ALA A 86 -17.85 28.95 11.04
C ALA A 86 -16.93 28.36 9.97
N THR A 87 -16.15 29.23 9.31
CA THR A 87 -15.16 28.83 8.30
C THR A 87 -14.12 27.85 8.86
N TYR A 88 -13.62 28.06 10.07
CA TYR A 88 -12.65 27.14 10.67
C TYR A 88 -13.26 25.79 11.02
N VAL A 89 -14.50 25.75 11.51
CA VAL A 89 -15.21 24.50 11.81
C VAL A 89 -15.46 23.71 10.54
N GLU A 90 -15.89 24.36 9.46
CA GLU A 90 -16.07 23.71 8.15
C GLU A 90 -14.75 23.15 7.59
N ILE A 91 -13.65 23.91 7.67
CA ILE A 91 -12.33 23.43 7.24
C ILE A 91 -11.86 22.25 8.08
N ALA A 92 -12.06 22.29 9.41
CA ALA A 92 -11.68 21.22 10.31
C ALA A 92 -12.48 19.94 10.01
N GLU A 93 -13.79 20.05 9.82
CA GLU A 93 -14.67 18.93 9.45
C GLU A 93 -14.28 18.35 8.08
N SER A 94 -14.03 19.19 7.08
CA SER A 94 -13.60 18.75 5.75
C SER A 94 -12.26 18.01 5.82
N ASN A 95 -11.27 18.55 6.54
CA ASN A 95 -9.97 17.92 6.70
C ASN A 95 -10.08 16.58 7.45
N LEU A 96 -10.95 16.50 8.45
CA LEU A 96 -11.17 15.27 9.21
C LEU A 96 -11.86 14.20 8.35
N ASN A 97 -12.85 14.57 7.56
CA ASN A 97 -13.51 13.70 6.59
C ASN A 97 -12.53 13.21 5.50
N ASP A 98 -11.64 14.09 5.04
CA ASP A 98 -10.54 13.73 4.17
C ASP A 98 -9.66 12.67 4.84
N ILE A 99 -9.16 12.92 6.04
CA ILE A 99 -8.28 11.97 6.78
C ILE A 99 -8.96 10.61 7.00
N MET A 100 -10.27 10.59 7.25
CA MET A 100 -11.07 9.37 7.38
C MET A 100 -11.39 8.67 6.05
N SER A 101 -11.15 9.31 4.91
CA SER A 101 -11.53 8.78 3.61
C SER A 101 -10.74 7.51 3.28
N PRO A 102 -11.39 6.41 2.84
CA PRO A 102 -10.73 5.21 2.33
C PRO A 102 -9.76 5.53 1.17
N PHE A 103 -9.98 6.64 0.48
CA PHE A 103 -9.07 7.16 -0.52
C PHE A 103 -7.74 7.65 0.07
N LEU A 104 -7.77 8.42 1.16
CA LEU A 104 -6.56 8.92 1.79
C LEU A 104 -5.77 7.81 2.45
N GLN A 105 -6.44 6.82 3.04
CA GLN A 105 -5.80 5.63 3.56
C GLN A 105 -5.13 4.79 2.46
N LYS A 106 -5.81 4.55 1.32
CA LYS A 106 -5.23 3.84 0.18
C LYS A 106 -4.11 4.63 -0.51
N ILE A 107 -4.22 5.95 -0.62
CA ILE A 107 -3.15 6.79 -1.21
C ILE A 107 -1.96 6.92 -0.27
N THR A 108 -2.14 7.18 1.02
CA THR A 108 -1.01 7.33 1.94
C THR A 108 -0.29 5.99 2.15
N SER A 109 -1.01 4.86 2.17
CA SER A 109 -0.41 3.53 2.31
C SER A 109 0.29 3.05 1.04
N ARG A 110 -0.34 3.21 -0.13
CA ARG A 110 0.18 2.71 -1.42
C ARG A 110 1.10 3.71 -2.11
N TYR A 111 0.93 5.01 -1.85
CA TYR A 111 1.67 6.12 -2.45
C TYR A 111 2.19 7.08 -1.38
N ARG A 112 3.02 6.56 -0.46
CA ARG A 112 3.74 7.31 0.60
C ARG A 112 4.50 8.56 0.13
N ASN A 113 4.69 8.72 -1.18
CA ASN A 113 5.43 9.81 -1.79
C ASN A 113 4.56 11.06 -2.05
N PHE A 114 3.25 11.01 -1.79
CA PHE A 114 2.36 12.16 -1.94
C PHE A 114 2.46 13.13 -0.77
N THR A 115 2.40 14.43 -1.06
CA THR A 115 2.28 15.47 -0.03
C THR A 115 0.82 15.68 0.35
N PRO A 116 0.51 16.18 1.56
CA PRO A 116 -0.87 16.48 1.96
C PRO A 116 -1.63 17.37 0.97
N LYS A 117 -0.95 18.31 0.31
CA LYS A 117 -1.58 19.19 -0.68
C LYS A 117 -1.90 18.47 -1.99
N GLU A 118 -1.02 17.60 -2.46
CA GLU A 118 -1.29 16.75 -3.63
C GLU A 118 -2.43 15.78 -3.37
N ILE A 119 -2.52 15.29 -2.14
CA ILE A 119 -3.60 14.44 -1.67
C ILE A 119 -4.96 15.16 -1.77
N GLN A 120 -5.06 16.38 -1.20
CA GLN A 120 -6.26 17.21 -1.31
C GLN A 120 -6.64 17.48 -2.77
N VAL A 121 -5.65 17.86 -3.59
CA VAL A 121 -5.88 18.11 -5.03
C VAL A 121 -6.35 16.84 -5.75
N ALA A 122 -5.79 15.68 -5.46
CA ALA A 122 -6.22 14.40 -6.04
C ALA A 122 -7.65 14.03 -5.64
N SER A 123 -8.06 14.32 -4.40
CA SER A 123 -9.43 14.09 -3.90
C SER A 123 -10.45 14.91 -4.71
N LEU A 124 -10.19 16.20 -4.87
CA LEU A 124 -11.07 17.10 -5.62
C LEU A 124 -11.11 16.76 -7.12
N ILE A 125 -10.00 16.28 -7.70
CA ILE A 125 -9.97 15.79 -9.09
C ILE A 125 -10.86 14.56 -9.25
N LYS A 126 -10.79 13.61 -8.31
CA LYS A 126 -11.62 12.40 -8.31
C LYS A 126 -13.11 12.76 -8.29
N GLU A 127 -13.51 13.68 -7.43
CA GLU A 127 -14.88 14.20 -7.33
C GLU A 127 -15.37 14.91 -8.60
N GLY A 128 -14.47 15.19 -9.55
CA GLY A 128 -14.82 15.81 -10.83
C GLY A 128 -14.65 17.32 -10.87
N ARG A 129 -14.04 17.92 -9.84
CA ARG A 129 -13.76 19.36 -9.82
C ARG A 129 -12.73 19.73 -10.88
N ARG A 130 -13.00 20.82 -11.60
CA ARG A 130 -12.11 21.41 -12.62
C ARG A 130 -11.03 22.25 -11.95
N THR A 131 -9.89 22.47 -12.63
CA THR A 131 -8.75 23.24 -12.11
C THR A 131 -9.16 24.58 -11.50
N LYS A 132 -10.09 25.31 -12.13
CA LYS A 132 -10.59 26.60 -11.64
C LYS A 132 -11.34 26.47 -10.30
N GLU A 133 -12.16 25.44 -10.14
CA GLU A 133 -12.92 25.20 -8.92
C GLU A 133 -11.99 24.78 -7.78
N ILE A 134 -11.03 23.89 -8.07
CA ILE A 134 -10.02 23.47 -7.10
C ILE A 134 -9.18 24.67 -6.62
N ALA A 135 -8.76 25.53 -7.55
CA ALA A 135 -8.03 26.76 -7.24
C ALA A 135 -8.81 27.67 -6.29
N GLN A 136 -10.12 27.82 -6.53
CA GLN A 136 -11.00 28.61 -5.68
C GLN A 136 -11.19 27.98 -4.29
N ILE A 137 -11.41 26.67 -4.21
CA ILE A 137 -11.57 25.94 -2.95
C ILE A 137 -10.30 26.04 -2.10
N LEU A 138 -9.12 25.91 -2.72
CA LEU A 138 -7.85 25.87 -2.01
C LEU A 138 -7.19 27.24 -1.84
N GLY A 139 -7.79 28.31 -2.35
CA GLY A 139 -7.27 29.68 -2.25
C GLY A 139 -5.93 29.90 -2.96
N ILE A 140 -5.63 29.14 -4.02
CA ILE A 140 -4.35 29.21 -4.75
C ILE A 140 -4.55 29.38 -6.25
N SER A 141 -3.49 29.75 -6.97
CA SER A 141 -3.58 29.99 -8.42
C SER A 141 -3.88 28.72 -9.21
N LYS A 142 -4.52 28.86 -10.37
CA LYS A 142 -4.73 27.74 -11.31
C LYS A 142 -3.41 27.07 -11.69
N SER A 143 -2.37 27.87 -11.92
CA SER A 143 -1.03 27.39 -12.24
C SER A 143 -0.47 26.50 -11.12
N ALA A 144 -0.71 26.82 -9.84
CA ALA A 144 -0.32 25.96 -8.72
C ALA A 144 -1.07 24.62 -8.74
N ILE A 145 -2.37 24.62 -9.10
CA ILE A 145 -3.13 23.37 -9.27
C ILE A 145 -2.59 22.53 -10.42
N ASP A 146 -2.21 23.15 -11.54
CA ASP A 146 -1.63 22.43 -12.67
C ASP A 146 -0.26 21.81 -12.32
N LEU A 147 0.55 22.51 -11.52
CA LEU A 147 1.79 21.94 -10.94
C LEU A 147 1.49 20.75 -10.05
N HIS A 148 0.54 20.86 -9.11
CA HIS A 148 0.13 19.72 -8.28
C HIS A 148 -0.40 18.55 -9.12
N ARG A 149 -1.20 18.81 -10.17
CA ARG A 149 -1.68 17.79 -11.11
C ARG A 149 -0.53 17.07 -11.81
N ASN A 150 0.49 17.79 -12.23
CA ASN A 150 1.69 17.21 -12.85
C ASN A 150 2.49 16.37 -11.85
N SER A 151 2.68 16.85 -10.62
CA SER A 151 3.32 16.08 -9.55
C SER A 151 2.56 14.80 -9.23
N ILE A 152 1.23 14.87 -9.17
CA ILE A 152 0.36 13.69 -8.99
C ILE A 152 0.55 12.71 -10.15
N ARG A 153 0.52 13.18 -11.41
CA ARG A 153 0.77 12.31 -12.58
C ARG A 153 2.14 11.64 -12.53
N ASN A 154 3.17 12.39 -12.12
CA ASN A 154 4.52 11.84 -11.92
C ASN A 154 4.52 10.71 -10.89
N LYS A 155 3.97 10.97 -9.70
CA LYS A 155 3.93 10.02 -8.59
C LYS A 155 3.07 8.78 -8.87
N LEU A 156 2.11 8.87 -9.81
CA LEU A 156 1.30 7.74 -10.28
C LEU A 156 1.90 7.03 -11.51
N GLY A 157 3.08 7.44 -11.99
CA GLY A 157 3.68 6.86 -13.19
C GLY A 157 2.85 7.08 -14.47
N LEU A 158 2.14 8.22 -14.54
CA LEU A 158 1.27 8.64 -15.65
C LEU A 158 1.92 9.70 -16.55
N ILE A 159 3.19 10.03 -16.32
CA ILE A 159 3.96 10.87 -17.23
C ILE A 159 3.93 10.26 -18.63
N ASN A 160 3.65 11.09 -19.64
CA ASN A 160 3.59 10.73 -21.05
C ASN A 160 2.56 9.65 -21.42
N LYS A 161 1.67 9.27 -20.50
CA LYS A 161 0.54 8.36 -20.77
C LYS A 161 -0.70 9.17 -21.12
N LYS A 162 -1.47 8.70 -22.12
CA LYS A 162 -2.77 9.29 -22.51
C LYS A 162 -3.88 9.09 -21.48
N THR A 163 -3.62 8.35 -20.40
CA THR A 163 -4.59 8.04 -19.35
C THR A 163 -5.09 9.32 -18.67
N ASN A 164 -6.42 9.45 -18.59
CA ASN A 164 -7.08 10.55 -17.86
C ASN A 164 -6.81 10.41 -16.35
N LEU A 165 -6.36 11.48 -15.71
CA LEU A 165 -6.00 11.45 -14.29
C LEU A 165 -7.20 11.14 -13.39
N ARG A 166 -8.38 11.72 -13.67
CA ARG A 166 -9.60 11.44 -12.90
C ARG A 166 -10.02 9.98 -13.06
N SER A 167 -10.07 9.47 -14.29
CA SER A 167 -10.44 8.08 -14.54
C SER A 167 -9.48 7.11 -13.86
N TYR A 168 -8.17 7.40 -13.91
CA TYR A 168 -7.16 6.59 -13.23
C TYR A 168 -7.35 6.64 -11.71
N LEU A 169 -7.52 7.83 -11.13
CA LEU A 169 -7.81 7.99 -9.72
C LEU A 169 -9.07 7.18 -9.36
N MET A 170 -10.13 7.24 -10.16
CA MET A 170 -11.35 6.43 -9.97
C MET A 170 -11.12 4.91 -10.07
N SER A 171 -10.15 4.44 -10.86
CA SER A 171 -9.80 3.02 -10.98
C SER A 171 -8.88 2.49 -9.86
N LEU A 172 -8.32 3.36 -9.02
CA LEU A 172 -7.62 2.95 -7.80
C LEU A 172 -8.59 2.50 -6.69
N PHE A 173 -9.89 2.40 -7.01
CA PHE A 173 -10.98 1.99 -6.14
C PHE A 173 -11.60 0.69 -6.61
#